data_AF-A0A2A2QGG3-F1
#
_entry.id   AF-A0A2A2QGG3-F1
#
_cell.length_a   1.000
_cell.length_b   1.000
_cell.length_c   1.000
_cell.angle_alpha   90.00
_cell.angle_beta   90.00
_cell.angle_gamma   90.00
#
_symmetry.space_group_name_H-M   'P 1'
#
loop_
_entity.id
_entity.type
_entity.pdbx_description
1 polymer ?
#
loop_
_entity_poly.entity_id
_entity_poly.type
_entity_poly.pdbx_seq_one_letter_code
_entity_poly.pdbx_strand_id
1 'polypeptide(L)' 'MSLRNFHIVFVSASSALFAFLTLWSFLLSDEKSTLTRTIGITGIAGLILMLAYGTYFLRKTRRLEN' A
#
# COMPACT_ATOMS: atom_id res chain seq x y z
N MET A 1 20.89 -1.81 10.13
CA MET A 1 20.21 -0.94 9.13
C MET A 1 19.40 0.12 9.86
N SER A 2 19.33 1.35 9.34
CA SER A 2 18.50 2.40 9.93
C SER A 2 17.02 2.01 9.89
N LEU A 3 16.31 2.17 11.02
CA LEU A 3 14.88 1.90 11.16
C LEU A 3 14.06 2.57 10.05
N ARG A 4 14.52 3.74 9.58
CA ARG A 4 13.91 4.53 8.51
C ARG A 4 13.94 3.80 7.14
N ASN A 5 15.05 3.15 6.79
CA ASN A 5 15.15 2.40 5.53
C ASN A 5 14.29 1.14 5.55
N PHE A 6 14.24 0.42 6.68
CA PHE A 6 13.35 -0.73 6.83
C PHE A 6 11.89 -0.33 6.64
N HIS A 7 11.48 0.79 7.26
CA HIS A 7 10.11 1.31 7.15
C HIS A 7 9.72 1.67 5.71
N ILE A 8 10.61 2.34 4.99
CA ILE A 8 10.38 2.73 3.59
C ILE A 8 10.24 1.47 2.71
N VAL A 9 11.15 0.51 2.86
CA VAL A 9 11.10 -0.75 2.08
C VAL A 9 9.81 -1.52 2.40
N PHE A 10 9.41 -1.59 3.67
CA PHE A 10 8.17 -2.23 4.09
C PHE A 10 6.95 -1.56 3.44
N VAL A 11 6.83 -0.23 3.55
CA VAL A 11 5.73 0.53 2.94
C VAL A 11 5.70 0.35 1.42
N SER A 12 6.84 0.38 0.75
CA SER A 12 6.93 0.16 -0.69
C SER A 12 6.52 -1.26 -1.08
N ALA A 13 7.01 -2.28 -0.38
CA ALA A 13 6.65 -3.68 -0.66
C ALA A 13 5.16 -3.94 -0.43
N SER A 14 4.60 -3.46 0.69
CA SER A 14 3.16 -3.57 0.97
C SER A 14 2.32 -2.81 -0.06
N SER A 15 2.72 -1.61 -0.46
CA SER A 15 2.02 -0.83 -1.49
C SER A 15 2.02 -1.56 -2.84
N ALA A 16 3.15 -2.15 -3.24
CA ALA A 16 3.24 -2.93 -4.47
C ALA A 16 2.33 -4.18 -4.42
N LEU A 17 2.25 -4.84 -3.27
CA LEU A 17 1.40 -6.00 -3.07
C LEU A 17 -0.09 -5.64 -3.13
N PHE A 18 -0.50 -4.53 -2.51
CA PHE A 18 -1.87 -4.03 -2.61
C PHE A 18 -2.22 -3.54 -4.02
N ALA A 19 -1.30 -2.87 -4.71
CA ALA A 19 -1.46 -2.47 -6.11
C ALA A 19 -1.69 -3.69 -6.99
N PHE A 20 -0.89 -4.74 -6.78
CA PHE A 20 -1.02 -6.00 -7.51
C PHE A 20 -2.37 -6.67 -7.26
N LEU A 21 -2.82 -6.76 -6.00
CA LEU A 21 -4.11 -7.34 -5.66
C LEU A 21 -5.29 -6.56 -6.27
N THR A 22 -5.23 -5.23 -6.25
CA THR A 22 -6.23 -4.37 -6.91
C THR A 22 -6.22 -4.58 -8.42
N LEU A 23 -5.04 -4.58 -9.05
CA LEU A 23 -4.93 -4.76 -10.49
C LEU A 23 -5.40 -6.15 -10.90
N TRP A 24 -5.01 -7.19 -10.16
CA TRP A 24 -5.45 -8.55 -10.37
C TRP A 24 -6.98 -8.67 -10.27
N SER A 25 -7.56 -8.08 -9.24
CA SER A 25 -9.00 -8.09 -9.01
C SER A 25 -9.80 -7.37 -10.11
N PHE A 26 -9.23 -6.35 -10.76
CA PHE A 26 -9.95 -5.55 -11.77
C PHE A 26 -9.64 -5.96 -13.22
N LEU A 27 -8.41 -6.37 -13.53
CA LEU A 27 -7.97 -6.66 -14.90
C LEU A 27 -7.84 -8.16 -15.21
N LEU A 28 -7.50 -9.01 -14.24
CA LEU A 28 -7.19 -10.43 -14.50
C LEU A 28 -8.27 -11.40 -13.99
N SER A 29 -9.09 -10.99 -13.03
CA SER A 29 -10.17 -11.86 -12.53
C SER A 29 -11.36 -11.83 -13.47
N ASP A 30 -11.50 -12.88 -14.29
CA ASP A 30 -12.68 -13.12 -15.14
C ASP A 30 -13.95 -13.37 -14.29
N GLU A 31 -13.76 -13.90 -13.09
CA GLU A 31 -14.84 -14.20 -12.15
C GLU A 31 -15.25 -12.95 -11.35
N LYS A 32 -16.48 -12.46 -11.60
CA LYS A 32 -17.14 -11.39 -10.83
C LYS A 32 -17.75 -11.94 -9.55
N SER A 33 -16.94 -12.60 -8.73
CA SER A 33 -17.35 -13.06 -7.40
C SER A 33 -17.31 -11.89 -6.40
N THR A 34 -18.19 -11.94 -5.40
CA THR A 34 -18.19 -10.98 -4.28
C THR A 34 -16.82 -10.90 -3.61
N LEU A 35 -16.08 -12.02 -3.55
CA LEU A 35 -14.73 -12.10 -3.01
C LEU A 35 -13.71 -11.30 -3.82
N THR A 36 -13.77 -11.40 -5.15
CA THR A 36 -12.92 -10.60 -6.04
C THR A 36 -13.15 -9.12 -5.76
N ARG A 37 -14.42 -8.70 -5.69
CA ARG A 37 -14.77 -7.29 -5.48
C ARG A 37 -14.30 -6.76 -4.11
N THR A 38 -14.40 -7.55 -3.04
CA THR A 38 -13.85 -7.16 -1.73
C THR A 38 -12.33 -7.08 -1.76
N ILE A 39 -11.62 -8.02 -2.39
CA ILE A 39 -10.16 -7.97 -2.54
C ILE A 39 -9.71 -6.70 -3.28
N GLY A 40 -10.39 -6.34 -4.37
CA GLY A 40 -10.10 -5.12 -5.12
C GLY A 40 -10.28 -3.85 -4.28
N ILE A 41 -11.40 -3.72 -3.55
CA ILE A 41 -11.69 -2.57 -2.69
C ILE A 41 -10.71 -2.50 -1.52
N THR A 42 -10.44 -3.63 -0.86
CA THR A 42 -9.46 -3.71 0.24
C THR A 42 -8.06 -3.38 -0.26
N GLY A 43 -7.70 -3.78 -1.48
CA GLY A 43 -6.44 -3.38 -2.11
C GLY A 43 -6.33 -1.88 -2.31
N ILE A 44 -7.39 -1.22 -2.80
CA ILE A 44 -7.40 0.25 -2.98
C ILE A 44 -7.28 0.95 -1.63
N ALA A 45 -8.06 0.52 -0.64
CA ALA A 45 -8.02 1.07 0.71
C ALA A 45 -6.62 0.89 1.34
N GLY A 46 -6.03 -0.29 1.21
CA GLY A 46 -4.68 -0.60 1.69
C GLY A 46 -3.60 0.24 1.02
N LEU A 47 -3.74 0.50 -0.29
CA LEU A 47 -2.82 1.35 -1.04
C LEU A 47 -2.85 2.81 -0.57
N ILE A 48 -4.06 3.37 -0.41
CA ILE A 48 -4.26 4.75 0.08
C ILE A 48 -3.71 4.87 1.50
N LEU A 49 -4.00 3.89 2.37
CA LEU A 49 -3.53 3.89 3.75
C LEU A 49 -1.99 3.83 3.81
N MET A 50 -1.35 2.97 3.00
CA MET A 50 0.11 2.86 2.98
C MET A 50 0.79 4.11 2.43
N LEU A 51 0.23 4.75 1.40
CA LEU A 51 0.74 6.03 0.89
C LEU A 51 0.58 7.17 1.91
N ALA A 52 -0.59 7.25 2.57
CA ALA A 52 -0.82 8.23 3.64
C ALA A 52 0.13 8.00 4.82
N TYR A 53 0.35 6.74 5.21
CA TYR A 53 1.27 6.39 6.30
C TYR A 53 2.72 6.70 5.93
N GLY A 54 3.17 6.35 4.73
CA GLY A 54 4.52 6.64 4.24
C GLY A 54 4.80 8.14 4.16
N THR A 55 3.85 8.94 3.67
CA THR A 55 3.98 10.41 3.62
C THR A 55 3.96 11.04 5.00
N TYR A 56 3.14 10.53 5.93
CA TYR A 56 3.15 10.97 7.33
C TYR A 56 4.48 10.68 8.01
N PHE A 57 5.04 9.48 7.82
CA PHE A 57 6.33 9.10 8.36
C PHE A 57 7.48 9.96 7.79
N LEU A 58 7.46 10.24 6.48
CA LEU A 58 8.41 11.15 5.83
C LEU A 58 8.30 12.58 6.38
N ARG A 59 7.09 13.10 6.60
CA ARG A 59 6.88 14.40 7.23
C ARG A 59 7.42 14.43 8.66
N LYS A 60 7.14 13.39 9.45
CA LYS A 60 7.58 13.31 10.85
C LYS A 60 9.10 13.25 10.95
N THR A 61 9.75 12.45 10.09
CA THR A 61 11.22 12.36 10.06
C THR A 61 11.87 13.66 9.59
N ARG A 62 11.34 14.34 8.57
CA ARG A 62 11.82 15.67 8.17
C ARG A 62 11.70 16.73 9.26
N ARG A 63 10.66 16.65 10.10
CA ARG A 63 10.44 17.61 11.19
C ARG A 63 11.32 17.36 12.41
N LEU A 64 11.89 16.16 12.55
CA LEU A 64 12.83 15.82 13.62
C LEU A 64 14.29 16.07 13.21
N GLU A 65 14.54 16.20 11.91
CA GLU A 65 15.86 16.49 11.33
C GLU A 65 16.15 18.00 11.22
N ASN A 66 15.14 18.86 11.43
CA ASN A 66 15.19 20.32 11.31
C ASN A 66 14.84 20.96 12.66
#